data_AF-A0AA47GVX4-F1
#
_entry.id   AF-A0AA47GVX4-F1
#
_cell.length_a   1.000
_cell.length_b   1.000
_cell.length_c   1.000
_cell.angle_alpha   90.00
_cell.angle_beta   90.00
_cell.angle_gamma   90.00
#
_symmetry.space_group_name_H-M   'P 1'
#
loop_
_entity.id
_entity.type
_entity.pdbx_description
1 polymer ?
#
loop_
_entity_poly.entity_id
_entity_poly.type
_entity_poly.pdbx_seq_one_letter_code
_entity_poly.pdbx_strand_id
1 'polypeptide(L)'
;MNDRITLKTADLDGHLSEVDRENIAQLHRYYDESMRCFRKLSAGGSNPSLVKNETDKIIGLYDKMGKFMQKIIADEPNLHVYSFKTPPIQHGEVSRLIAKLRDSRTGKEEFVYYIQRAYELLFNLAWGGSGKRQKNYLVVKTPVMIPVQNFAVHKIPDVDELIKDTVMCVMLRGSLLPSMILSKEIQEYSSTGMVTPFALFRIKRDDSKSKDNMEYVLDLSMSYFDLENLENKNLVFADPMNATGGSMVTIVKYLLNQGIRPRSIKALNVVAALQGSLQFVRSIENINVYMLWMDPMLNDSAYILPGLGDAGDRINGPDDGFPRSMIQLVADYGANLASLYRSQVREIERTVLGG
;
A
#
# COMPACT_ATOMS: atom_id res chain seq x y z
N MET A 1 4.78 15.71 -28.09
CA MET A 1 3.73 14.86 -27.53
C MET A 1 3.28 15.51 -26.23
N ASN A 2 2.05 15.27 -25.76
CA ASN A 2 1.61 15.88 -24.51
C ASN A 2 2.26 15.12 -23.35
N ASP A 3 3.23 15.72 -22.66
CA ASP A 3 4.04 15.07 -21.62
C ASP A 3 3.27 14.83 -20.31
N ARG A 4 1.99 15.22 -20.28
CA ARG A 4 1.08 15.05 -19.15
C ARG A 4 -0.16 14.28 -19.55
N ILE A 5 -0.44 13.24 -18.77
CA ILE A 5 -1.66 12.45 -18.87
C ILE A 5 -2.52 12.78 -17.66
N THR A 6 -3.78 13.17 -17.89
CA THR A 6 -4.72 13.51 -16.82
C THR A 6 -5.92 12.58 -16.90
N LEU A 7 -6.28 12.00 -15.76
CA LEU A 7 -7.46 11.18 -15.60
C LEU A 7 -8.37 11.81 -14.54
N LYS A 8 -9.67 11.90 -14.83
CA LYS A 8 -10.67 12.52 -13.94
C LYS A 8 -11.43 11.47 -13.14
N THR A 9 -11.96 11.81 -11.96
CA THR A 9 -12.80 10.88 -11.18
C THR A 9 -13.96 10.31 -11.99
N ALA A 10 -14.58 11.09 -12.87
CA ALA A 10 -15.66 10.60 -13.74
C ALA A 10 -15.24 9.38 -14.59
N ASP A 11 -13.96 9.30 -14.97
CA ASP A 11 -13.39 8.17 -15.73
C ASP A 11 -13.08 6.95 -14.84
N LEU A 12 -13.12 7.12 -13.51
CA LEU A 12 -12.96 6.09 -12.47
C LEU A 12 -14.33 5.57 -11.99
N ASP A 13 -15.24 6.45 -11.59
CA ASP A 13 -16.52 6.07 -10.97
C ASP A 13 -17.47 5.30 -11.92
N GLY A 14 -17.20 5.36 -13.23
CA GLY A 14 -17.89 4.55 -14.24
C GLY A 14 -17.71 3.04 -14.09
N HIS A 15 -16.71 2.58 -13.31
CA HIS A 15 -16.39 1.15 -13.15
C HIS A 15 -17.07 0.48 -11.95
N LEU A 16 -17.58 1.26 -10.97
CA LEU A 16 -18.28 0.70 -9.81
C LEU A 16 -19.71 0.27 -10.17
N SER A 17 -20.10 -0.94 -9.79
CA SER A 17 -21.46 -1.43 -9.99
C SER A 17 -22.46 -0.73 -9.06
N GLU A 18 -23.76 -0.86 -9.35
CA GLU A 18 -24.82 -0.35 -8.49
C GLU A 18 -24.74 -0.96 -7.08
N VAL A 19 -24.48 -2.27 -6.99
CA VAL A 19 -24.28 -2.99 -5.72
C VAL A 19 -23.07 -2.45 -4.96
N ASP A 20 -21.96 -2.15 -5.64
CA ASP A 20 -20.78 -1.54 -5.01
C ASP A 20 -21.14 -0.18 -4.39
N ARG A 21 -21.88 0.66 -5.12
CA ARG A 21 -22.30 1.99 -4.64
C ARG A 21 -23.25 1.91 -3.46
N GLU A 22 -24.21 0.98 -3.49
CA GLU A 22 -25.14 0.74 -2.37
C GLU A 22 -24.40 0.26 -1.11
N ASN A 23 -23.46 -0.67 -1.28
CA ASN A 23 -22.63 -1.16 -0.18
C ASN A 23 -21.79 -0.05 0.44
N ILE A 24 -21.14 0.77 -0.39
CA ILE A 24 -20.35 1.93 0.06
C ILE A 24 -21.25 2.91 0.82
N ALA A 25 -22.41 3.26 0.28
CA ALA A 25 -23.36 4.16 0.92
C ALA A 25 -23.85 3.62 2.28
N GLN A 26 -24.11 2.31 2.37
CA GLN A 26 -24.51 1.68 3.63
C GLN A 26 -23.40 1.72 4.67
N LEU A 27 -22.14 1.53 4.26
CA LEU A 27 -20.98 1.61 5.14
C LEU A 27 -20.77 3.03 5.66
N HIS A 28 -20.95 4.04 4.81
CA HIS A 28 -20.92 5.45 5.19
C HIS A 28 -21.99 5.76 6.26
N ARG A 29 -23.23 5.24 6.10
CA ARG A 29 -24.29 5.43 7.10
C ARG A 29 -23.89 4.89 8.48
N TYR A 30 -23.26 3.72 8.55
CA TYR A 30 -22.78 3.16 9.82
C TYR A 30 -21.66 4.00 10.43
N TYR A 31 -20.74 4.50 9.59
CA TYR A 31 -19.68 5.38 10.06
C TYR A 31 -20.22 6.71 10.60
N ASP A 32 -21.15 7.34 9.89
CA ASP A 32 -21.79 8.60 10.32
C ASP A 32 -22.53 8.44 11.66
N GLU A 33 -23.19 7.30 11.87
CA GLU A 33 -23.79 6.96 13.15
C GLU A 33 -22.75 6.88 14.25
N SER A 34 -21.60 6.23 14.00
CA SER A 34 -20.51 6.14 14.97
C SER A 34 -19.94 7.52 15.31
N MET A 35 -19.81 8.41 14.32
CA MET A 35 -19.35 9.79 14.53
C MET A 35 -20.32 10.61 15.37
N ARG A 36 -21.64 10.40 15.24
CA ARG A 36 -22.63 11.02 16.13
C ARG A 36 -22.46 10.57 17.58
N CYS A 37 -22.17 9.28 17.81
CA CYS A 37 -21.85 8.77 19.15
C CYS A 37 -20.56 9.40 19.70
N PHE A 38 -19.49 9.52 18.90
CA PHE A 38 -18.27 10.21 19.32
C PHE A 38 -18.52 11.67 19.70
N ARG A 39 -19.30 12.42 18.91
CA ARG A 39 -19.66 13.81 19.24
C ARG A 39 -20.39 13.91 20.58
N LYS A 40 -21.27 12.96 20.90
CA LYS A 40 -21.94 12.89 22.21
C LYS A 40 -20.95 12.60 23.34
N LEU A 41 -19.95 11.73 23.13
CA LEU A 41 -18.89 11.49 24.11
C LEU A 41 -18.05 12.74 24.36
N SER A 42 -17.69 13.47 23.30
CA SER A 42 -16.93 14.71 23.42
C SER A 42 -17.72 15.84 24.09
N ALA A 43 -19.04 15.89 23.89
CA ALA A 43 -19.92 16.91 24.48
C ALA A 43 -20.46 16.55 25.87
N GLY A 44 -20.55 15.25 26.21
CA GLY A 44 -21.32 14.71 27.33
C GLY A 44 -20.68 14.81 28.71
N GLY A 45 -19.47 15.39 28.82
CA GLY A 45 -18.74 15.48 30.09
C GLY A 45 -18.51 14.11 30.78
N SER A 46 -18.06 14.14 32.04
CA SER A 46 -17.65 12.94 32.79
C SER A 46 -18.79 12.01 33.25
N ASN A 47 -19.99 12.03 32.62
CA ASN A 47 -21.10 11.15 33.02
C ASN A 47 -20.79 9.68 32.69
N PRO A 48 -20.54 8.81 33.70
CA PRO A 48 -20.05 7.46 33.45
C PRO A 48 -21.05 6.57 32.70
N SER A 49 -22.35 6.79 32.90
CA SER A 49 -23.42 6.00 32.25
C SER A 49 -23.55 6.31 30.76
N LEU A 50 -23.46 7.59 30.39
CA LEU A 50 -23.46 8.04 29.00
C LEU A 50 -22.19 7.59 28.29
N VAL A 51 -21.03 7.73 28.95
CA VAL A 51 -19.74 7.27 28.41
C VAL A 51 -19.79 5.78 28.09
N LYS A 52 -20.25 4.94 29.02
CA LYS A 52 -20.38 3.51 28.80
C LYS A 52 -21.33 3.19 27.64
N ASN A 53 -22.54 3.74 27.64
CA ASN A 53 -23.55 3.44 26.63
C ASN A 53 -23.11 3.84 25.21
N GLU A 54 -22.56 5.05 25.04
CA GLU A 54 -22.09 5.48 23.72
C GLU A 54 -20.82 4.74 23.29
N THR A 55 -19.94 4.33 24.23
CA THR A 55 -18.79 3.45 23.92
C THR A 55 -19.25 2.08 23.42
N ASP A 56 -20.21 1.45 24.11
CA ASP A 56 -20.76 0.14 23.70
C ASP A 56 -21.41 0.22 22.31
N LYS A 57 -22.13 1.31 22.02
CA LYS A 57 -22.69 1.57 20.67
C LYS A 57 -21.62 1.71 19.61
N ILE A 58 -20.56 2.47 19.88
CA ILE A 58 -19.44 2.65 18.96
C ILE A 58 -18.80 1.30 18.65
N ILE A 59 -18.50 0.50 19.68
CA ILE A 59 -17.94 -0.84 19.51
C ILE A 59 -18.86 -1.71 18.64
N GLY A 60 -20.17 -1.71 18.91
CA GLY A 60 -21.15 -2.44 18.12
C GLY A 60 -21.20 -2.00 16.65
N LEU A 61 -21.11 -0.69 16.38
CA LEU A 61 -21.06 -0.15 15.02
C LEU A 61 -19.78 -0.55 14.29
N TYR A 62 -18.61 -0.49 14.93
CA TYR A 62 -17.36 -0.94 14.33
C TYR A 62 -17.34 -2.45 14.05
N ASP A 63 -17.88 -3.27 14.96
CA ASP A 63 -18.04 -4.71 14.72
C ASP A 63 -18.98 -4.97 13.53
N LYS A 64 -20.09 -4.24 13.45
CA LYS A 64 -21.04 -4.32 12.33
C LYS A 64 -20.38 -3.93 11.00
N MET A 65 -19.62 -2.83 10.97
CA MET A 65 -18.86 -2.39 9.80
C MET A 65 -17.81 -3.44 9.39
N GLY A 66 -17.06 -3.98 10.36
CA GLY A 66 -16.06 -5.02 10.11
C GLY A 66 -16.67 -6.28 9.47
N LYS A 67 -17.77 -6.79 10.03
CA LYS A 67 -18.52 -7.94 9.47
C LYS A 67 -19.09 -7.64 8.09
N PHE A 68 -19.58 -6.43 7.88
CA PHE A 68 -20.13 -6.00 6.59
C PHE A 68 -19.04 -5.95 5.51
N MET A 69 -17.88 -5.35 5.80
CA MET A 69 -16.73 -5.35 4.89
C MET A 69 -16.22 -6.77 4.64
N GLN A 70 -16.10 -7.61 5.67
CA GLN A 70 -15.71 -9.03 5.49
C GLN A 70 -16.62 -9.77 4.53
N LYS A 71 -17.94 -9.55 4.61
CA LYS A 71 -18.91 -10.17 3.70
C LYS A 71 -18.67 -9.72 2.25
N ILE A 72 -18.50 -8.42 2.02
CA ILE A 72 -18.24 -7.88 0.68
C ILE A 72 -16.93 -8.46 0.11
N ILE A 73 -15.87 -8.49 0.92
CA ILE A 73 -14.56 -8.99 0.50
C ILE A 73 -14.55 -10.51 0.29
N ALA A 74 -15.43 -11.27 0.95
CA ALA A 74 -15.54 -12.71 0.73
C ALA A 74 -15.96 -13.06 -0.71
N ASP A 75 -16.73 -12.17 -1.36
CA ASP A 75 -17.17 -12.31 -2.74
C ASP A 75 -16.12 -11.79 -3.75
N GLU A 76 -15.01 -11.22 -3.28
CA GLU A 76 -13.94 -10.62 -4.10
C GLU A 76 -12.63 -11.41 -4.01
N PRO A 77 -12.37 -12.39 -4.90
CA PRO A 77 -11.22 -13.28 -4.78
C PRO A 77 -9.87 -12.57 -4.88
N ASN A 78 -9.83 -11.45 -5.61
CA ASN A 78 -8.64 -10.64 -5.85
C ASN A 78 -8.34 -9.62 -4.75
N LEU A 79 -9.21 -9.51 -3.73
CA LEU A 79 -9.00 -8.66 -2.56
C LEU A 79 -8.56 -9.51 -1.37
N HIS A 80 -7.42 -9.15 -0.78
CA HIS A 80 -6.82 -9.89 0.33
C HIS A 80 -6.57 -8.92 1.49
N VAL A 81 -7.45 -8.96 2.48
CA VAL A 81 -7.27 -8.18 3.71
C VAL A 81 -6.67 -9.08 4.80
N TYR A 82 -5.48 -8.74 5.28
CA TYR A 82 -4.74 -9.52 6.28
C TYR A 82 -5.60 -9.78 7.52
N SER A 83 -6.19 -8.73 8.09
CA SER A 83 -7.02 -8.81 9.30
C SER A 83 -8.36 -9.53 9.10
N PHE A 84 -8.71 -9.91 7.87
CA PHE A 84 -9.91 -10.72 7.57
C PHE A 84 -9.56 -12.18 7.24
N LYS A 85 -8.37 -12.44 6.67
CA LYS A 85 -7.95 -13.77 6.20
C LYS A 85 -7.09 -14.53 7.20
N THR A 86 -6.45 -13.85 8.15
CA THR A 86 -5.52 -14.50 9.10
C THR A 86 -6.23 -15.01 10.37
N PRO A 87 -5.60 -15.88 11.17
CA PRO A 87 -6.17 -16.31 12.44
C PRO A 87 -6.26 -15.15 13.45
N PRO A 88 -7.26 -15.14 14.36
CA PRO A 88 -7.46 -14.06 15.32
C PRO A 88 -6.25 -13.70 16.19
N ILE A 89 -5.35 -14.65 16.46
CA ILE A 89 -4.12 -14.39 17.21
C ILE A 89 -3.19 -13.38 16.52
N GLN A 90 -3.21 -13.33 15.18
CA GLN A 90 -2.42 -12.40 14.37
C GLN A 90 -3.11 -11.04 14.24
N HIS A 91 -4.43 -10.97 14.43
CA HIS A 91 -5.17 -9.70 14.37
C HIS A 91 -4.72 -8.71 15.45
N GLY A 92 -4.31 -9.22 16.62
CA GLY A 92 -3.78 -8.40 17.72
C GLY A 92 -2.48 -7.69 17.37
N GLU A 93 -1.61 -8.32 16.56
CA GLU A 93 -0.37 -7.69 16.08
C GLU A 93 -0.70 -6.52 15.13
N VAL A 94 -1.54 -6.80 14.12
CA VAL A 94 -1.95 -5.78 13.15
C VAL A 94 -2.69 -4.63 13.81
N SER A 95 -3.60 -4.91 14.75
CA SER A 95 -4.37 -3.87 15.42
C SER A 95 -3.48 -2.91 16.22
N ARG A 96 -2.44 -3.42 16.89
CA ARG A 96 -1.47 -2.59 17.62
C ARG A 96 -0.60 -1.77 16.67
N LEU A 97 -0.14 -2.38 15.58
CA LEU A 97 0.62 -1.69 14.54
C LEU A 97 -0.20 -0.55 13.93
N ILE A 98 -1.44 -0.82 13.53
CA ILE A 98 -2.33 0.18 12.96
C ILE A 98 -2.66 1.27 13.97
N ALA A 99 -2.86 0.94 15.25
CA ALA A 99 -3.06 1.97 16.29
C ALA A 99 -1.87 2.94 16.39
N LYS A 100 -0.63 2.43 16.30
CA LYS A 100 0.59 3.25 16.28
C LYS A 100 0.69 4.10 15.02
N LEU A 101 0.38 3.53 13.86
CA LEU A 101 0.32 4.32 12.63
C LEU A 101 -0.79 5.37 12.67
N ARG A 102 -1.90 5.16 13.39
CA ARG A 102 -2.98 6.15 13.50
C ARG A 102 -2.71 7.26 14.49
N ASP A 103 -1.94 6.98 15.54
CA ASP A 103 -1.64 7.96 16.57
C ASP A 103 -0.85 9.14 15.98
N SER A 104 -1.42 10.35 16.07
CA SER A 104 -0.78 11.58 15.58
C SER A 104 0.46 11.95 16.39
N ARG A 105 0.66 11.34 17.57
CA ARG A 105 1.83 11.54 18.43
C ARG A 105 3.00 10.63 18.07
N THR A 106 2.77 9.61 17.24
CA THR A 106 3.86 8.72 16.78
C THR A 106 4.81 9.50 15.88
N GLY A 107 6.05 9.64 16.34
CA GLY A 107 7.11 10.36 15.64
C GLY A 107 7.57 9.66 14.36
N LYS A 108 8.31 10.38 13.51
CA LYS A 108 8.76 9.91 12.18
C LYS A 108 9.46 8.55 12.22
N GLU A 109 10.43 8.38 13.11
CA GLU A 109 11.22 7.14 13.21
C GLU A 109 10.37 5.93 13.62
N GLU A 110 9.51 6.10 14.63
CA GLU A 110 8.58 5.06 15.07
C GLU A 110 7.55 4.75 13.97
N PHE A 111 7.08 5.76 13.24
CA PHE A 111 6.17 5.57 12.09
C PHE A 111 6.83 4.73 10.99
N VAL A 112 8.06 5.07 10.61
CA VAL A 112 8.84 4.34 9.59
C VAL A 112 9.07 2.89 10.02
N TYR A 113 9.41 2.65 11.30
CA TYR A 113 9.53 1.29 11.85
C TYR A 113 8.24 0.47 11.67
N TYR A 114 7.08 1.04 12.02
CA TYR A 114 5.80 0.33 11.86
C TYR A 114 5.38 0.17 10.40
N ILE A 115 5.75 1.09 9.50
CA ILE A 115 5.59 0.93 8.05
C ILE A 115 6.41 -0.25 7.55
N GLN A 116 7.68 -0.38 7.97
CA GLN A 116 8.51 -1.53 7.61
C GLN A 116 7.85 -2.85 8.02
N ARG A 117 7.44 -2.97 9.29
CA ARG A 117 6.72 -4.15 9.78
C ARG A 117 5.43 -4.44 9.02
N ALA A 118 4.72 -3.40 8.58
CA ALA A 118 3.51 -3.58 7.79
C ALA A 118 3.80 -4.26 6.45
N TYR A 119 4.88 -3.85 5.77
CA TYR A 119 5.27 -4.44 4.49
C TYR A 119 5.85 -5.84 4.60
N GLU A 120 6.53 -6.18 5.71
CA GLU A 120 6.94 -7.55 6.02
C GLU A 120 5.71 -8.49 6.15
N LEU A 121 4.66 -8.04 6.85
CA LEU A 121 3.39 -8.79 6.97
C LEU A 121 2.65 -8.91 5.62
N LEU A 122 2.63 -7.82 4.85
CA LEU A 122 2.03 -7.81 3.51
C LEU A 122 2.75 -8.72 2.53
N PHE A 123 4.09 -8.77 2.58
CA PHE A 123 4.89 -9.69 1.77
C PHE A 123 4.49 -11.14 2.05
N ASN A 124 4.40 -11.52 3.33
CA ASN A 124 3.96 -12.85 3.72
C ASN A 124 2.53 -13.17 3.27
N LEU A 125 1.62 -12.21 3.29
CA LEU A 125 0.27 -12.39 2.76
C LEU A 125 0.26 -12.61 1.25
N ALA A 126 1.09 -11.88 0.51
CA ALA A 126 1.13 -11.90 -0.95
C ALA A 126 1.87 -13.12 -1.52
N TRP A 127 2.95 -13.57 -0.88
CA TRP A 127 3.82 -14.65 -1.38
C TRP A 127 3.94 -15.86 -0.44
N GLY A 128 3.60 -15.73 0.83
CA GLY A 128 3.81 -16.79 1.84
C GLY A 128 2.76 -17.90 1.85
N GLY A 129 1.55 -17.67 1.33
CA GLY A 129 0.41 -18.60 1.44
C GLY A 129 0.27 -19.67 0.35
N SER A 130 1.10 -19.61 -0.69
CA SER A 130 0.98 -20.51 -1.84
C SER A 130 1.57 -21.89 -1.54
N GLY A 131 0.67 -22.88 -1.46
CA GLY A 131 0.92 -24.24 -0.98
C GLY A 131 2.00 -25.06 -1.70
N LYS A 132 2.34 -26.20 -1.06
CA LYS A 132 3.36 -27.22 -1.43
C LYS A 132 4.43 -26.71 -2.37
N ARG A 133 5.38 -25.97 -1.82
CA ARG A 133 6.54 -25.52 -2.57
C ARG A 133 7.76 -26.31 -2.18
N GLN A 134 8.60 -26.53 -3.18
CA GLN A 134 9.95 -26.98 -2.97
C GLN A 134 10.60 -26.08 -1.92
N LYS A 135 11.54 -26.66 -1.19
CA LYS A 135 12.12 -26.00 -0.03
C LYS A 135 13.53 -25.62 -0.41
N ASN A 136 13.86 -24.34 -0.29
CA ASN A 136 15.19 -23.84 -0.59
C ASN A 136 16.09 -23.96 0.66
N TYR A 137 17.40 -23.97 0.39
CA TYR A 137 18.46 -24.09 1.38
C TYR A 137 19.40 -22.89 1.23
N LEU A 138 19.76 -22.25 2.34
CA LEU A 138 20.84 -21.27 2.36
C LEU A 138 22.12 -21.94 2.88
N VAL A 139 23.17 -21.88 2.07
CA VAL A 139 24.52 -22.30 2.46
C VAL A 139 25.39 -21.06 2.54
N VAL A 140 25.66 -20.62 3.77
CA VAL A 140 26.49 -19.45 4.03
C VAL A 140 27.73 -19.86 4.80
N LYS A 141 28.87 -19.22 4.50
CA LYS A 141 30.08 -19.41 5.31
C LYS A 141 29.85 -18.75 6.66
N THR A 142 30.13 -19.49 7.74
CA THR A 142 30.03 -18.94 9.10
C THR A 142 31.40 -18.48 9.57
N PRO A 143 31.48 -17.47 10.46
CA PRO A 143 32.76 -17.04 11.06
C PRO A 143 33.51 -18.14 11.84
N VAL A 144 32.82 -19.22 12.19
CA VAL A 144 33.35 -20.27 13.08
C VAL A 144 33.72 -21.57 12.35
N MET A 145 33.19 -21.87 11.14
CA MET A 145 33.62 -22.98 10.27
C MET A 145 33.15 -22.86 8.80
N ILE A 146 33.84 -23.59 7.91
CA ILE A 146 33.59 -23.74 6.46
C ILE A 146 32.96 -25.11 6.15
N PRO A 147 31.88 -25.17 5.36
CA PRO A 147 30.58 -24.54 5.56
C PRO A 147 29.66 -25.42 6.42
N VAL A 148 28.88 -24.81 7.31
CA VAL A 148 27.75 -25.49 7.97
C VAL A 148 26.49 -25.12 7.19
N GLN A 149 25.73 -26.11 6.71
CA GLN A 149 24.37 -25.86 6.20
C GLN A 149 23.52 -25.36 7.36
N ASN A 150 22.70 -24.33 7.16
CA ASN A 150 21.61 -24.05 8.10
C ASN A 150 20.85 -25.37 8.32
N PHE A 151 20.68 -25.79 9.58
CA PHE A 151 20.08 -27.09 9.89
C PHE A 151 18.78 -27.26 9.09
N ALA A 152 18.67 -28.38 8.36
CA ALA A 152 17.64 -28.66 7.35
C ALA A 152 16.18 -28.59 7.81
N VAL A 153 15.94 -28.26 9.08
CA VAL A 153 14.63 -27.98 9.69
C VAL A 153 14.16 -26.55 9.36
N HIS A 154 15.08 -25.60 9.21
CA HIS A 154 14.79 -24.20 8.85
C HIS A 154 14.78 -24.04 7.33
N LYS A 155 13.73 -24.56 6.71
CA LYS A 155 13.52 -24.53 5.26
C LYS A 155 12.86 -23.21 4.85
N ILE A 156 13.41 -22.56 3.83
CA ILE A 156 12.81 -21.33 3.27
C ILE A 156 11.77 -21.73 2.23
N PRO A 157 10.56 -21.14 2.25
CA PRO A 157 9.60 -21.30 1.18
C PRO A 157 10.23 -20.85 -0.14
N ASP A 158 10.25 -21.73 -1.15
CA ASP A 158 10.65 -21.31 -2.49
C ASP A 158 9.57 -20.40 -3.07
N VAL A 159 9.91 -19.14 -3.28
CA VAL A 159 9.05 -18.13 -3.92
C VAL A 159 9.64 -17.63 -5.23
N ASP A 160 10.77 -18.18 -5.69
CA ASP A 160 11.56 -17.62 -6.79
C ASP A 160 10.72 -17.46 -8.07
N GLU A 161 9.94 -18.48 -8.44
CA GLU A 161 9.06 -18.42 -9.61
C GLU A 161 7.96 -17.35 -9.49
N LEU A 162 7.54 -16.98 -8.27
CA LEU A 162 6.56 -15.91 -8.06
C LEU A 162 7.17 -14.51 -8.12
N ILE A 163 8.42 -14.36 -7.69
CA ILE A 163 9.09 -13.06 -7.60
C ILE A 163 9.97 -12.77 -8.82
N LYS A 164 10.29 -13.79 -9.63
CA LYS A 164 11.01 -13.63 -10.88
C LYS A 164 10.30 -12.64 -11.80
N ASP A 165 11.08 -11.86 -12.54
CA ASP A 165 10.56 -10.83 -13.45
C ASP A 165 9.71 -9.74 -12.77
N THR A 166 9.90 -9.51 -11.47
CA THR A 166 9.20 -8.44 -10.74
C THR A 166 9.83 -7.08 -11.03
N VAL A 167 8.98 -6.09 -11.32
CA VAL A 167 9.35 -4.68 -11.41
C VAL A 167 8.55 -3.90 -10.35
N MET A 168 9.25 -3.13 -9.53
CA MET A 168 8.63 -2.26 -8.53
C MET A 168 8.17 -0.97 -9.19
N CYS A 169 6.85 -0.78 -9.28
CA CYS A 169 6.23 0.42 -9.81
C CYS A 169 5.97 1.42 -8.69
N VAL A 170 6.76 2.49 -8.65
CA VAL A 170 6.80 3.45 -7.56
C VAL A 170 6.01 4.71 -7.94
N MET A 171 4.95 5.00 -7.19
CA MET A 171 4.20 6.25 -7.30
C MET A 171 4.85 7.32 -6.43
N LEU A 172 5.61 8.23 -7.05
CA LEU A 172 6.39 9.21 -6.31
C LEU A 172 5.47 10.27 -5.66
N ARG A 173 5.71 10.68 -4.41
CA ARG A 173 6.89 10.37 -3.55
C ARG A 173 6.65 9.31 -2.47
N GLY A 174 5.43 9.25 -1.92
CA GLY A 174 5.11 8.48 -0.71
C GLY A 174 5.36 6.97 -0.82
N SER A 175 5.43 6.42 -2.03
CA SER A 175 5.60 4.99 -2.29
C SER A 175 7.06 4.52 -2.34
N LEU A 176 8.05 5.42 -2.33
CA LEU A 176 9.45 5.02 -2.57
C LEU A 176 10.00 4.12 -1.44
N LEU A 177 9.92 4.56 -0.18
CA LEU A 177 10.33 3.72 0.95
C LEU A 177 9.60 2.36 0.98
N PRO A 178 8.25 2.32 0.94
CA PRO A 178 7.50 1.08 0.78
C PRO A 178 8.05 0.14 -0.29
N SER A 179 8.37 0.69 -1.45
CA SER A 179 8.88 -0.09 -2.58
C SER A 179 10.29 -0.62 -2.33
N MET A 180 11.14 0.17 -1.66
CA MET A 180 12.48 -0.27 -1.23
C MET A 180 12.43 -1.37 -0.18
N ILE A 181 11.53 -1.28 0.80
CA ILE A 181 11.32 -2.32 1.81
C ILE A 181 10.88 -3.60 1.12
N LEU A 182 9.86 -3.52 0.24
CA LEU A 182 9.34 -4.72 -0.42
C LEU A 182 10.35 -5.36 -1.38
N SER A 183 11.11 -4.55 -2.12
CA SER A 183 12.23 -5.05 -2.93
C SER A 183 13.29 -5.74 -2.08
N LYS A 184 13.55 -5.23 -0.87
CA LYS A 184 14.48 -5.87 0.07
C LYS A 184 13.94 -7.22 0.55
N GLU A 185 12.65 -7.31 0.91
CA GLU A 185 12.01 -8.59 1.25
C GLU A 185 12.09 -9.59 0.08
N ILE A 186 11.79 -9.15 -1.15
CA ILE A 186 11.94 -9.98 -2.36
C ILE A 186 13.38 -10.51 -2.49
N GLN A 187 14.38 -9.67 -2.25
CA GLN A 187 15.79 -10.07 -2.31
C GLN A 187 16.14 -11.11 -1.24
N GLU A 188 15.69 -10.91 0.00
CA GLU A 188 15.98 -11.82 1.13
C GLU A 188 15.31 -13.20 0.95
N TYR A 189 14.14 -13.25 0.32
CA TYR A 189 13.45 -14.50 0.03
C TYR A 189 13.86 -15.14 -1.31
N SER A 190 14.67 -14.46 -2.13
CA SER A 190 15.18 -14.99 -3.38
C SER A 190 16.40 -15.90 -3.15
N SER A 191 16.41 -17.08 -3.78
CA SER A 191 17.60 -17.95 -3.72
C SER A 191 18.80 -17.40 -4.50
N THR A 192 18.55 -16.50 -5.46
CA THR A 192 19.58 -15.89 -6.32
C THR A 192 19.97 -14.48 -5.86
N GLY A 193 19.37 -13.96 -4.79
CA GLY A 193 19.61 -12.58 -4.32
C GLY A 193 19.13 -11.50 -5.31
N MET A 194 18.05 -11.78 -6.05
CA MET A 194 17.49 -10.88 -7.06
C MET A 194 17.13 -9.51 -6.45
N VAL A 195 17.54 -8.44 -7.12
CA VAL A 195 17.10 -7.07 -6.80
C VAL A 195 16.12 -6.63 -7.87
N THR A 196 14.96 -6.15 -7.44
CA THR A 196 13.94 -5.70 -8.40
C THR A 196 14.33 -4.37 -9.05
N PRO A 197 14.18 -4.20 -10.38
CA PRO A 197 14.25 -2.90 -11.03
C PRO A 197 13.06 -2.02 -10.64
N PHE A 198 13.27 -0.70 -10.65
CA PHE A 198 12.25 0.28 -10.28
C PHE A 198 11.77 1.04 -11.52
N ALA A 199 10.45 1.15 -11.65
CA ALA A 199 9.76 2.02 -12.60
C ALA A 199 9.08 3.14 -11.81
N LEU A 200 9.52 4.39 -12.01
CA LEU A 200 9.09 5.53 -11.24
C LEU A 200 8.08 6.35 -12.01
N PHE A 201 6.93 6.62 -11.39
CA PHE A 201 5.88 7.41 -11.98
C PHE A 201 5.65 8.66 -11.13
N ARG A 202 5.89 9.83 -11.72
CA ARG A 202 5.56 11.12 -11.10
C ARG A 202 4.07 11.38 -11.31
N ILE A 203 3.29 11.03 -10.29
CA ILE A 203 1.85 11.26 -10.29
C ILE A 203 1.46 12.22 -9.18
N LYS A 204 0.62 13.20 -9.50
CA LYS A 204 0.11 14.18 -8.55
C LYS A 204 -1.41 14.15 -8.55
N ARG A 205 -1.98 14.17 -7.35
CA ARG A 205 -3.41 14.41 -7.13
C ARG A 205 -3.62 15.92 -6.91
N ASP A 206 -4.69 16.47 -7.46
CA ASP A 206 -5.07 17.86 -7.20
C ASP A 206 -5.89 17.98 -5.90
N ASP A 207 -5.19 18.18 -4.77
CA ASP A 207 -5.82 18.27 -3.44
C ASP A 207 -6.71 19.51 -3.25
N SER A 208 -6.73 20.46 -4.20
CA SER A 208 -7.71 21.57 -4.19
C SER A 208 -9.12 21.13 -4.60
N LYS A 209 -9.24 19.96 -5.21
CA LYS A 209 -10.50 19.40 -5.72
C LYS A 209 -11.14 18.46 -4.71
N SER A 210 -12.45 18.34 -4.81
CA SER A 210 -13.22 17.35 -4.06
C SER A 210 -13.06 15.96 -4.68
N LYS A 211 -13.45 14.94 -3.93
CA LYS A 211 -13.47 13.55 -4.38
C LYS A 211 -14.15 13.38 -5.75
N ASP A 212 -15.29 14.05 -5.97
CA ASP A 212 -16.14 13.87 -7.16
C ASP A 212 -15.57 14.49 -8.44
N ASN A 213 -14.65 15.46 -8.31
CA ASN A 213 -13.99 16.12 -9.44
C ASN A 213 -12.47 16.03 -9.41
N MET A 214 -11.94 15.09 -8.62
CA MET A 214 -10.50 14.85 -8.47
C MET A 214 -9.82 14.58 -9.81
N GLU A 215 -8.59 15.09 -9.94
CA GLU A 215 -7.74 14.86 -11.09
C GLU A 215 -6.42 14.23 -10.67
N TYR A 216 -5.98 13.25 -11.46
CA TYR A 216 -4.72 12.56 -11.32
C TYR A 216 -3.86 12.89 -12.53
N VAL A 217 -2.75 13.57 -12.30
CA VAL A 217 -1.83 14.04 -13.35
C VAL A 217 -0.56 13.22 -13.28
N LEU A 218 -0.35 12.37 -14.29
CA LEU A 218 0.88 11.66 -14.54
C LEU A 218 1.78 12.54 -15.42
N ASP A 219 2.91 12.97 -14.87
CA ASP A 219 3.94 13.75 -15.57
C ASP A 219 5.02 12.81 -16.11
N LEU A 220 5.01 12.57 -17.42
CA LEU A 220 5.92 11.63 -18.07
C LEU A 220 7.35 12.16 -18.12
N SER A 221 7.52 13.48 -18.23
CA SER A 221 8.85 14.14 -18.25
C SER A 221 9.62 13.99 -16.94
N MET A 222 8.88 13.80 -15.84
CA MET A 222 9.43 13.62 -14.49
C MET A 222 9.32 12.16 -14.02
N SER A 223 8.98 11.23 -14.92
CA SER A 223 8.88 9.79 -14.66
C SER A 223 10.10 9.06 -15.24
N TYR A 224 10.43 7.90 -14.68
CA TYR A 224 11.55 7.07 -15.12
C TYR A 224 11.11 5.62 -15.27
N PHE A 225 10.94 5.16 -16.49
CA PHE A 225 10.66 3.76 -16.80
C PHE A 225 10.96 3.51 -18.27
N ASP A 226 11.21 2.25 -18.60
CA ASP A 226 11.29 1.79 -19.98
C ASP A 226 10.10 0.84 -20.22
N LEU A 227 9.29 1.16 -21.23
CA LEU A 227 8.09 0.41 -21.58
C LEU A 227 8.41 -1.05 -21.90
N GLU A 228 9.51 -1.32 -22.62
CA GLU A 228 9.91 -2.69 -22.98
C GLU A 228 10.25 -3.53 -21.75
N ASN A 229 10.81 -2.89 -20.72
CA ASN A 229 11.15 -3.53 -19.45
C ASN A 229 9.93 -3.80 -18.56
N LEU A 230 8.73 -3.35 -18.92
CA LEU A 230 7.47 -3.62 -18.22
C LEU A 230 6.62 -4.69 -18.89
N GLU A 231 6.93 -5.04 -20.14
CA GLU A 231 6.20 -6.05 -20.92
C GLU A 231 6.39 -7.45 -20.34
N ASN A 232 5.28 -8.19 -20.18
CA ASN A 232 5.28 -9.56 -19.63
C ASN A 232 6.03 -9.69 -18.27
N LYS A 233 6.05 -8.60 -17.48
CA LYS A 233 6.61 -8.57 -16.12
C LYS A 233 5.53 -8.64 -15.04
N ASN A 234 5.95 -8.99 -13.82
CA ASN A 234 5.12 -8.87 -12.63
C ASN A 234 5.25 -7.45 -12.08
N LEU A 235 4.21 -6.63 -12.25
CA LEU A 235 4.23 -5.25 -11.75
C LEU A 235 3.74 -5.21 -10.30
N VAL A 236 4.55 -4.66 -9.41
CA VAL A 236 4.26 -4.57 -7.98
C VAL A 236 4.24 -3.11 -7.54
N PHE A 237 3.11 -2.68 -6.99
CA PHE A 237 2.91 -1.35 -6.43
C PHE A 237 2.85 -1.46 -4.90
N ALA A 238 3.70 -0.71 -4.21
CA ALA A 238 3.72 -0.62 -2.75
C ALA A 238 3.43 0.82 -2.34
N ASP A 239 2.23 1.08 -1.82
CA ASP A 239 1.81 2.42 -1.37
C ASP A 239 1.14 2.30 0.02
N PRO A 240 1.57 3.04 1.05
CA PRO A 240 0.99 2.94 2.39
C PRO A 240 -0.54 3.11 2.40
N MET A 241 -1.10 3.88 1.46
CA MET A 241 -2.52 4.20 1.46
C MET A 241 -3.18 3.99 0.10
N ASN A 242 -4.26 3.21 0.07
CA ASN A 242 -5.18 3.20 -1.06
C ASN A 242 -6.49 3.93 -0.71
N ALA A 243 -6.58 5.19 -1.09
CA ALA A 243 -7.78 6.00 -0.86
C ALA A 243 -8.83 5.75 -1.96
N THR A 244 -8.66 6.39 -3.11
CA THR A 244 -9.57 6.33 -4.26
C THR A 244 -9.12 5.35 -5.34
N GLY A 245 -7.87 4.90 -5.29
CA GLY A 245 -7.24 4.10 -6.33
C GLY A 245 -6.88 4.84 -7.63
N GLY A 246 -7.24 6.12 -7.77
CA GLY A 246 -7.10 6.84 -9.04
C GLY A 246 -5.67 6.95 -9.56
N SER A 247 -4.67 7.15 -8.68
CA SER A 247 -3.27 7.27 -9.10
C SER A 247 -2.77 6.01 -9.81
N MET A 248 -2.93 4.85 -9.19
CA MET A 248 -2.46 3.59 -9.76
C MET A 248 -3.27 3.19 -11.00
N VAL A 249 -4.59 3.40 -10.99
CA VAL A 249 -5.44 3.16 -12.17
C VAL A 249 -5.00 4.02 -13.35
N THR A 250 -4.60 5.27 -13.12
CA THR A 250 -4.08 6.17 -14.15
C THR A 250 -2.80 5.62 -14.78
N ILE A 251 -1.85 5.16 -13.95
CA ILE A 251 -0.60 4.58 -14.43
C ILE A 251 -0.86 3.30 -15.22
N VAL A 252 -1.66 2.37 -14.67
CA VAL A 252 -1.93 1.10 -15.34
C VAL A 252 -2.67 1.29 -16.65
N LYS A 253 -3.70 2.16 -16.70
CA LYS A 253 -4.39 2.50 -17.96
C LYS A 253 -3.43 3.12 -18.97
N TYR A 254 -2.53 4.01 -18.55
CA TYR A 254 -1.49 4.55 -19.42
C TYR A 254 -0.62 3.43 -20.02
N LEU A 255 -0.10 2.52 -19.20
CA LEU A 255 0.73 1.41 -19.66
C LEU A 255 -0.02 0.51 -20.66
N LEU A 256 -1.27 0.15 -20.36
CA LEU A 256 -2.11 -0.67 -21.24
C LEU A 256 -2.36 0.02 -22.60
N ASN A 257 -2.59 1.33 -22.58
CA ASN A 257 -2.77 2.16 -23.78
C ASN A 257 -1.49 2.28 -24.62
N GLN A 258 -0.31 2.19 -24.00
CA GLN A 258 0.97 2.07 -24.70
C GLN A 258 1.23 0.67 -25.27
N GLY A 259 0.27 -0.26 -25.14
CA GLY A 259 0.39 -1.63 -25.64
C GLY A 259 1.03 -2.61 -24.66
N ILE A 260 1.43 -2.16 -23.47
CA ILE A 260 2.07 -3.03 -22.47
C ILE A 260 1.07 -4.01 -21.89
N ARG A 261 1.45 -5.27 -21.75
CA ARG A 261 0.68 -6.36 -21.15
C ARG A 261 1.47 -6.98 -19.99
N PRO A 262 1.26 -6.49 -18.77
CA PRO A 262 1.83 -7.09 -17.58
C PRO A 262 1.41 -8.55 -17.42
N ARG A 263 2.33 -9.41 -16.95
CA ARG A 263 2.01 -10.80 -16.59
C ARG A 263 1.07 -10.87 -15.39
N SER A 264 1.33 -10.03 -14.39
CA SER A 264 0.46 -9.85 -13.23
C SER A 264 0.64 -8.46 -12.65
N ILE A 265 -0.39 -7.99 -11.92
CA ILE A 265 -0.35 -6.72 -11.21
C ILE A 265 -0.68 -7.01 -9.74
N LYS A 266 0.18 -6.55 -8.82
CA LYS A 266 -0.05 -6.61 -7.38
C LYS A 266 0.00 -5.23 -6.77
N ALA A 267 -0.99 -4.90 -5.97
CA ALA A 267 -1.01 -3.70 -5.15
C ALA A 267 -0.92 -4.10 -3.68
N LEU A 268 0.03 -3.53 -2.92
CA LEU A 268 0.21 -3.78 -1.51
C LEU A 268 0.03 -2.48 -0.75
N ASN A 269 -0.94 -2.45 0.18
CA ASN A 269 -1.31 -1.27 0.92
C ASN A 269 -1.39 -1.54 2.43
N VAL A 270 -0.93 -0.58 3.24
CA VAL A 270 -1.04 -0.70 4.70
C VAL A 270 -2.48 -0.44 5.14
N VAL A 271 -3.08 0.65 4.65
CA VAL A 271 -4.50 0.96 4.87
C VAL A 271 -5.17 1.24 3.53
N ALA A 272 -6.35 0.68 3.33
CA ALA A 272 -7.16 0.94 2.14
C ALA A 272 -8.61 1.24 2.51
N ALA A 273 -9.26 2.16 1.80
CA ALA A 273 -10.71 2.32 1.89
C ALA A 273 -11.41 1.27 1.01
N LEU A 274 -12.56 0.74 1.46
CA LEU A 274 -13.35 -0.22 0.67
C LEU A 274 -13.59 0.26 -0.77
N GLN A 275 -13.99 1.54 -0.93
CA GLN A 275 -14.23 2.13 -2.24
C GLN A 275 -13.00 2.06 -3.16
N GLY A 276 -11.82 2.46 -2.68
CA GLY A 276 -10.59 2.41 -3.48
C GLY A 276 -10.17 0.99 -3.84
N SER A 277 -10.42 0.03 -2.96
CA SER A 277 -10.11 -1.38 -3.23
C SER A 277 -11.02 -1.98 -4.30
N LEU A 278 -12.33 -1.68 -4.25
CA LEU A 278 -13.26 -2.06 -5.30
C LEU A 278 -12.87 -1.39 -6.62
N GLN A 279 -12.51 -0.11 -6.59
CA GLN A 279 -12.07 0.63 -7.78
C GLN A 279 -10.93 -0.10 -8.52
N PHE A 280 -9.94 -0.63 -7.80
CA PHE A 280 -8.85 -1.40 -8.39
C PHE A 280 -9.35 -2.62 -9.15
N VAL A 281 -10.10 -3.51 -8.50
CA VAL A 281 -10.53 -4.78 -9.11
C VAL A 281 -11.56 -4.61 -10.21
N ARG A 282 -12.27 -3.47 -10.25
CA ARG A 282 -13.18 -3.12 -11.36
C ARG A 282 -12.47 -2.46 -12.54
N SER A 283 -11.38 -1.72 -12.30
CA SER A 283 -10.71 -0.93 -13.34
C SER A 283 -9.53 -1.62 -14.00
N ILE A 284 -8.95 -2.61 -13.34
CA ILE A 284 -7.70 -3.25 -13.76
C ILE A 284 -7.92 -4.75 -13.81
N GLU A 285 -7.78 -5.33 -14.99
CA GLU A 285 -7.83 -6.78 -15.18
C GLU A 285 -6.62 -7.45 -14.52
N ASN A 286 -6.81 -8.66 -13.99
CA ASN A 286 -5.74 -9.50 -13.41
C ASN A 286 -4.93 -8.83 -12.28
N ILE A 287 -5.54 -7.90 -11.53
CA ILE A 287 -4.93 -7.32 -10.34
C ILE A 287 -5.21 -8.18 -9.09
N ASN A 288 -4.22 -8.31 -8.22
CA ASN A 288 -4.41 -8.76 -6.85
C ASN A 288 -4.06 -7.63 -5.88
N VAL A 289 -4.95 -7.34 -4.93
CA VAL A 289 -4.77 -6.25 -3.96
C VAL A 289 -4.63 -6.84 -2.56
N TYR A 290 -3.52 -6.56 -1.91
CA TYR A 290 -3.18 -7.00 -0.57
C TYR A 290 -3.18 -5.82 0.38
N MET A 291 -3.93 -5.94 1.47
CA MET A 291 -4.16 -4.85 2.40
C MET A 291 -3.93 -5.34 3.81
N LEU A 292 -3.23 -4.57 4.63
CA LEU A 292 -3.06 -4.94 6.04
C LEU A 292 -4.35 -4.63 6.82
N TRP A 293 -4.97 -3.50 6.51
CA TRP A 293 -6.19 -3.01 7.15
C TRP A 293 -7.15 -2.35 6.15
N MET A 294 -8.45 -2.55 6.37
CA MET A 294 -9.51 -1.93 5.57
C MET A 294 -10.32 -0.93 6.41
N ASP A 295 -10.45 0.28 5.88
CA ASP A 295 -11.20 1.38 6.48
C ASP A 295 -12.54 1.61 5.76
N PRO A 296 -13.55 2.10 6.50
CA PRO A 296 -14.92 2.11 6.03
C PRO A 296 -15.25 3.19 4.99
N MET A 297 -14.58 4.35 5.02
CA MET A 297 -14.99 5.45 4.15
C MET A 297 -13.84 6.37 3.73
N LEU A 298 -14.17 7.21 2.75
CA LEU A 298 -13.44 8.41 2.39
C LEU A 298 -14.26 9.64 2.76
N ASN A 299 -13.61 10.73 3.17
CA ASN A 299 -14.27 12.04 3.24
C ASN A 299 -14.33 12.73 1.87
N ASP A 300 -14.92 13.93 1.83
CA ASP A 300 -15.10 14.74 0.61
C ASP A 300 -13.77 15.19 -0.01
N SER A 301 -12.69 15.23 0.78
CA SER A 301 -11.33 15.51 0.32
C SER A 301 -10.55 14.23 -0.03
N ALA A 302 -11.24 13.09 -0.17
CA ALA A 302 -10.66 11.79 -0.51
C ALA A 302 -9.57 11.30 0.47
N TYR A 303 -9.64 11.69 1.74
CA TYR A 303 -8.88 11.07 2.82
C TYR A 303 -9.61 9.86 3.38
N ILE A 304 -8.86 8.80 3.65
CA ILE A 304 -9.35 7.60 4.33
C ILE A 304 -9.75 7.97 5.76
N LEU A 305 -10.90 7.48 6.22
CA LEU A 305 -11.37 7.65 7.58
C LEU A 305 -11.58 6.29 8.27
N PRO A 306 -11.01 6.07 9.48
CA PRO A 306 -10.21 7.03 10.25
C PRO A 306 -8.81 7.33 9.68
N GLY A 307 -8.30 6.53 8.74
CA GLY A 307 -7.04 6.77 8.02
C GLY A 307 -5.79 6.92 8.88
N LEU A 308 -4.69 7.33 8.25
CA LEU A 308 -3.38 7.57 8.88
C LEU A 308 -2.90 9.04 8.78
N GLY A 309 -3.77 9.94 8.28
CA GLY A 309 -3.33 11.24 7.76
C GLY A 309 -2.57 11.11 6.45
N ASP A 310 -1.69 12.06 6.13
CA ASP A 310 -0.80 11.95 4.98
C ASP A 310 0.42 11.08 5.31
N ALA A 311 0.39 9.81 4.91
CA ALA A 311 1.51 8.90 5.16
C ALA A 311 2.80 9.34 4.42
N GLY A 312 2.68 10.01 3.26
CA GLY A 312 3.82 10.53 2.52
C GLY A 312 4.58 11.56 3.33
N ASP A 313 3.88 12.52 3.93
CA ASP A 313 4.45 13.55 4.81
C ASP A 313 4.95 12.96 6.14
N ARG A 314 4.31 11.92 6.66
CA ARG A 314 4.76 11.27 7.91
C ARG A 314 6.03 10.43 7.71
N ILE A 315 6.24 9.89 6.52
CA ILE A 315 7.44 9.14 6.15
C ILE A 315 8.56 10.08 5.72
N ASN A 316 8.26 11.02 4.82
CA ASN A 316 9.26 11.87 4.19
C ASN A 316 9.43 13.23 4.87
N GLY A 317 8.55 13.63 5.79
CA GLY A 317 8.41 15.01 6.26
C GLY A 317 7.56 15.86 5.31
N PRO A 318 6.99 16.99 5.79
CA PRO A 318 6.13 17.85 4.98
C PRO A 318 6.89 18.49 3.82
N ASP A 319 6.17 18.79 2.74
CA ASP A 319 6.68 19.51 1.57
C ASP A 319 6.86 21.00 1.92
N ASP A 320 8.08 21.39 2.28
CA ASP A 320 8.45 22.76 2.66
C ASP A 320 8.78 23.65 1.44
N GLY A 321 8.44 23.20 0.23
CA GLY A 321 8.71 23.91 -1.02
C GLY A 321 10.14 23.77 -1.53
N PHE A 322 11.03 23.10 -0.78
CA PHE A 322 12.34 22.70 -1.25
C PHE A 322 12.30 21.21 -1.66
N PRO A 323 12.55 20.88 -2.93
CA PRO A 323 12.61 19.49 -3.34
C PRO A 323 13.76 18.80 -2.58
N ARG A 324 13.42 17.92 -1.63
CA ARG A 324 14.42 17.06 -0.98
C ARG A 324 15.06 16.19 -2.04
N SER A 325 16.39 16.20 -2.07
CA SER A 325 17.13 15.36 -3.00
C SER A 325 16.93 13.89 -2.66
N MET A 326 16.97 13.02 -3.66
CA MET A 326 16.83 11.59 -3.40
C MET A 326 17.96 11.05 -2.51
N ILE A 327 19.16 11.66 -2.56
CA ILE A 327 20.25 11.38 -1.61
C ILE A 327 19.77 11.59 -0.18
N GLN A 328 19.09 12.70 0.10
CA GLN A 328 18.59 13.00 1.42
C GLN A 328 17.47 12.05 1.84
N LEU A 329 16.58 11.70 0.91
CA LEU A 329 15.53 10.71 1.16
C LEU A 329 16.12 9.31 1.45
N VAL A 330 17.07 8.86 0.65
CA VAL A 330 17.75 7.56 0.79
C VAL A 330 18.68 7.53 2.00
N ALA A 331 19.34 8.65 2.32
CA ALA A 331 20.14 8.80 3.54
C ALA A 331 19.28 8.79 4.80
N ASP A 332 18.09 9.40 4.77
CA ASP A 332 17.10 9.34 5.84
C ASP A 332 16.64 7.89 6.13
N TYR A 333 16.68 7.00 5.13
CA TYR A 333 16.32 5.58 5.27
C TYR A 333 17.50 4.67 5.69
N GLY A 334 18.66 5.26 5.98
CA GLY A 334 19.81 4.59 6.57
C GLY A 334 20.82 4.02 5.56
N ALA A 335 22.08 3.93 6.00
CA ALA A 335 23.23 3.58 5.16
C ALA A 335 23.13 2.18 4.51
N ASN A 336 22.42 1.23 5.14
CA ASN A 336 22.32 -0.15 4.64
C ASN A 336 21.45 -0.25 3.38
N LEU A 337 20.26 0.36 3.38
CA LEU A 337 19.38 0.41 2.20
C LEU A 337 20.01 1.24 1.08
N ALA A 338 20.63 2.38 1.41
CA ALA A 338 21.32 3.22 0.44
C ALA A 338 22.43 2.50 -0.32
N SER A 339 23.20 1.63 0.36
CA SER A 339 24.32 0.90 -0.24
C SER A 339 23.89 -0.12 -1.29
N LEU A 340 22.76 -0.80 -1.06
CA LEU A 340 22.18 -1.84 -1.91
C LEU A 340 21.65 -1.29 -3.23
N TYR A 341 21.16 -0.06 -3.22
CA TYR A 341 20.53 0.56 -4.39
C TYR A 341 21.40 1.63 -5.05
N ARG A 342 22.69 1.79 -4.70
CA ARG A 342 23.55 2.89 -5.17
C ARG A 342 23.52 3.14 -6.69
N SER A 343 23.49 2.09 -7.51
CA SER A 343 23.42 2.23 -8.97
C SER A 343 22.07 2.77 -9.42
N GLN A 344 20.98 2.21 -8.91
CA GLN A 344 19.61 2.66 -9.19
C GLN A 344 19.37 4.06 -8.62
N VAL A 345 19.76 4.33 -7.37
CA VAL A 345 19.66 5.65 -6.70
C VAL A 345 20.33 6.76 -7.53
N ARG A 346 21.49 6.49 -8.15
CA ARG A 346 22.15 7.46 -9.06
C ARG A 346 21.34 7.75 -10.33
N GLU A 347 20.69 6.74 -10.91
CA GLU A 347 19.83 6.92 -12.09
C GLU A 347 18.53 7.65 -11.71
N ILE A 348 17.99 7.33 -10.54
CA ILE A 348 16.82 8.01 -10.01
C ILE A 348 17.13 9.48 -9.67
N GLU A 349 18.29 9.76 -9.07
CA GLU A 349 18.77 11.12 -8.78
C GLU A 349 18.77 12.00 -10.03
N ARG A 350 19.32 11.49 -11.15
CA ARG A 350 19.35 12.24 -12.41
C ARG A 350 17.96 12.59 -12.94
N THR A 351 16.96 11.76 -12.66
CA THR A 351 15.62 11.92 -13.22
C THR A 351 14.67 12.72 -12.31
N VAL A 352 14.77 12.53 -10.99
CA VAL A 352 13.89 13.21 -10.01
C VAL A 352 14.34 14.62 -9.71
N LEU A 353 15.64 14.90 -9.74
CA LEU A 353 16.17 16.22 -9.37
C LEU A 353 16.18 17.21 -10.52
N GLY A 354 16.03 16.76 -11.76
CA GLY A 354 16.27 17.59 -12.94
C GLY A 354 17.74 18.02 -13.03
N GLY A 355 18.35 17.85 -14.20
CA GLY A 355 19.58 18.56 -14.52
C GLY A 355 19.35 20.07 -14.58
#